data_AF-A0A4R1YLU9-F1
#
_entry.id   AF-A0A4R1YLU9-F1
#
_cell.length_a   1.000
_cell.length_b   1.000
_cell.length_c   1.000
_cell.angle_alpha   90.00
_cell.angle_beta   90.00
_cell.angle_gamma   90.00
#
_symmetry.space_group_name_H-M   'P 1'
#
loop_
_entity.id
_entity.type
_entity.pdbx_description
1 polymer ?
#
loop_
_entity_poly.entity_id
_entity_poly.type
_entity_poly.pdbx_seq_one_letter_code
_entity_poly.pdbx_strand_id
1 'polypeptide(L)'
;MTAAFTERSREARQSDSILDWLQKSEWTPRQAACLLVGVLPPEPSFGIDDRPFGAWLPGQEPWEHDREIWENLVAAEVDQMERKLATIPNIGIMSPAELLAYLSRRNGKLLPPWAAALLDSKSHAEALPAMVRSLLRDALGKSREANPSANASYAAKLKKDPDWDLQVAEAERRWRDGQTNKQIADALADRFPAKTEGGIAVWTRKFSKNISAEAQTAGFRAYKDRMNR
;
A
#
# COMPACT_ATOMS: atom_id res chain seq x y z
N MET A 1 1.64 30.05 -3.86
CA MET A 1 0.70 29.46 -4.85
C MET A 1 1.37 28.37 -5.73
N THR A 2 2.49 27.77 -5.30
CA THR A 2 3.42 27.06 -6.19
C THR A 2 3.55 25.56 -5.94
N ALA A 3 3.53 25.06 -4.70
CA ALA A 3 3.76 23.64 -4.39
C ALA A 3 2.61 22.70 -4.80
N ALA A 4 1.36 23.05 -4.47
CA ALA A 4 0.18 22.24 -4.76
C ALA A 4 -0.13 22.12 -6.27
N PHE A 5 0.30 23.11 -7.08
CA PHE A 5 0.15 23.06 -8.54
C PHE A 5 1.16 22.08 -9.16
N THR A 6 2.40 22.06 -8.66
CA THR A 6 3.43 21.10 -9.08
C THR A 6 3.10 19.67 -8.69
N GLU A 7 2.58 19.42 -7.48
CA GLU A 7 2.20 18.07 -7.04
C GLU A 7 1.05 17.50 -7.87
N ARG A 8 -0.04 18.27 -8.08
CA ARG A 8 -1.13 17.84 -8.97
C ARG A 8 -0.67 17.54 -10.39
N SER A 9 0.30 18.32 -10.90
CA SER A 9 0.86 18.08 -12.23
C SER A 9 1.72 16.81 -12.31
N ARG A 10 2.33 16.39 -11.19
CA ARG A 10 3.14 15.17 -11.10
C ARG A 10 2.26 13.94 -10.98
N GLU A 11 1.30 13.95 -10.06
CA GLU A 11 0.35 12.85 -9.88
C GLU A 11 -0.46 12.59 -11.15
N ALA A 12 -0.87 13.65 -11.86
CA ALA A 12 -1.56 13.50 -13.14
C ALA A 12 -0.72 12.73 -14.17
N ARG A 13 0.57 13.08 -14.34
CA ARG A 13 1.48 12.37 -15.27
C ARG A 13 1.73 10.92 -14.87
N GLN A 14 1.87 10.67 -13.56
CA GLN A 14 2.06 9.32 -13.06
C GLN A 14 0.79 8.48 -13.27
N SER A 15 -0.39 9.06 -13.06
CA SER A 15 -1.69 8.45 -13.34
C SER A 15 -1.87 8.15 -14.83
N ASP A 16 -1.51 9.08 -15.71
CA ASP A 16 -1.53 8.86 -17.17
C ASP A 16 -0.64 7.68 -17.57
N SER A 17 0.57 7.61 -17.00
CA SER A 17 1.50 6.49 -17.24
C SER A 17 0.89 5.15 -16.84
N ILE A 18 0.16 5.08 -15.73
CA ILE A 18 -0.51 3.83 -15.31
C ILE A 18 -1.62 3.45 -16.28
N LEU A 19 -2.39 4.42 -16.77
CA LEU A 19 -3.44 4.15 -17.75
C LEU A 19 -2.88 3.51 -19.02
N ASP A 20 -1.75 4.00 -19.53
CA ASP A 20 -1.07 3.41 -20.68
C ASP A 20 -0.68 1.95 -20.42
N TRP A 21 -0.19 1.66 -19.21
CA TRP A 21 0.15 0.29 -18.81
C TRP A 21 -1.06 -0.62 -18.66
N LEU A 22 -2.18 -0.12 -18.16
CA LEU A 22 -3.43 -0.87 -18.01
C LEU A 22 -4.10 -1.19 -19.35
N GLN A 23 -3.76 -0.45 -20.40
CA GLN A 23 -4.26 -0.69 -21.77
C GLN A 23 -3.44 -1.73 -22.54
N LYS A 24 -2.30 -2.19 -22.02
CA LYS A 24 -1.51 -3.25 -22.67
C LYS A 24 -2.30 -4.56 -22.72
N SER A 25 -2.05 -5.35 -23.75
CA SER A 25 -2.69 -6.66 -23.94
C SER A 25 -2.27 -7.67 -22.88
N GLU A 26 -1.03 -7.57 -22.39
CA GLU A 26 -0.43 -8.51 -21.45
C GLU A 26 0.64 -7.82 -20.60
N TRP A 27 0.92 -8.40 -19.43
CA TRP A 27 2.06 -8.03 -18.59
C TRP A 27 2.95 -9.25 -18.36
N THR A 28 4.26 -9.03 -18.42
CA THR A 28 5.19 -10.00 -17.85
C THR A 28 5.06 -10.02 -16.31
N PRO A 29 5.48 -11.12 -15.63
CA PRO A 29 5.49 -11.16 -14.17
C PRO A 29 6.23 -9.97 -13.54
N ARG A 30 7.35 -9.55 -14.12
CA ARG A 30 8.11 -8.37 -13.67
C ARG A 30 7.30 -7.09 -13.80
N GLN A 31 6.68 -6.86 -14.96
CA GLN A 31 5.89 -5.66 -15.21
C GLN A 31 4.71 -5.55 -14.24
N ALA A 32 3.99 -6.67 -14.06
CA ALA A 32 2.91 -6.76 -13.09
C ALA A 32 3.41 -6.50 -11.66
N ALA A 33 4.56 -7.08 -11.28
CA ALA A 33 5.16 -6.86 -9.97
C ALA A 33 5.48 -5.39 -9.70
N CYS A 34 6.17 -4.73 -10.65
CA CYS A 34 6.46 -3.29 -10.56
C CYS A 34 5.18 -2.48 -10.30
N LEU A 35 4.16 -2.65 -11.16
CA LEU A 35 2.93 -1.88 -11.08
C LEU A 35 2.17 -2.15 -9.77
N LEU A 36 2.14 -3.38 -9.29
CA LEU A 36 1.47 -3.74 -8.04
C LEU A 36 2.18 -3.20 -6.79
N VAL A 37 3.51 -3.03 -6.86
CA VAL A 37 4.33 -2.43 -5.79
C VAL A 37 4.30 -0.89 -5.86
N GLY A 38 3.84 -0.30 -6.96
CA GLY A 38 3.71 1.14 -7.12
C GLY A 38 4.89 1.80 -7.83
N VAL A 39 5.54 1.09 -8.75
CA VAL A 39 6.58 1.64 -9.62
C VAL A 39 6.33 1.24 -11.07
N LEU A 40 6.81 2.04 -12.02
CA LEU A 40 6.78 1.66 -13.42
C LEU A 40 7.83 0.56 -13.67
N PRO A 41 7.55 -0.35 -14.62
CA PRO A 41 8.58 -1.25 -15.12
C PRO A 41 9.76 -0.45 -15.71
N PRO A 42 10.99 -0.99 -15.67
CA PRO A 42 12.11 -0.35 -16.34
C PRO A 42 11.79 -0.28 -17.84
N GLU A 43 11.96 0.90 -18.43
CA GLU A 43 11.81 1.06 -19.87
C GLU A 43 13.07 0.50 -20.53
N PRO A 44 12.95 -0.34 -21.58
CA PRO A 44 14.10 -0.76 -22.38
C PRO A 44 14.59 0.44 -23.20
N SER A 45 15.22 1.41 -22.53
CA SER A 45 15.83 2.57 -23.16
C SER A 45 17.22 2.17 -23.64
N PHE A 46 17.33 1.84 -24.94
CA PHE A 46 18.57 1.72 -25.73
C PHE A 46 19.86 1.31 -24.96
N GLY A 47 19.78 0.30 -24.09
CA GLY A 47 20.93 -0.35 -23.46
C GLY A 47 21.59 0.34 -22.26
N ILE A 48 20.98 1.36 -21.62
CA ILE A 48 21.62 2.07 -20.47
C ILE A 48 20.60 2.42 -19.37
N ASP A 49 19.73 1.49 -19.00
CA ASP A 49 18.94 1.62 -17.77
C ASP A 49 19.14 0.34 -16.94
N ASP A 50 20.11 0.41 -16.02
CA ASP A 50 20.43 -0.63 -15.04
C ASP A 50 19.57 -0.54 -13.77
N ARG A 51 18.59 0.39 -13.74
CA ARG A 51 17.72 0.56 -12.58
C ARG A 51 16.81 -0.66 -12.41
N PRO A 52 16.53 -1.05 -11.15
CA PRO A 52 15.66 -2.19 -10.86
C PRO A 52 14.19 -1.97 -11.27
N PHE A 53 13.78 -0.71 -11.44
CA PHE A 53 12.47 -0.26 -11.89
C PHE A 53 12.52 1.20 -12.39
N GLY A 54 11.44 1.65 -13.03
CA GLY A 54 11.27 3.00 -13.58
C GLY A 54 10.79 4.04 -12.57
N ALA A 55 9.90 4.94 -12.98
CA ALA A 55 9.41 6.01 -12.12
C ALA A 55 8.45 5.51 -11.02
N TRP A 56 8.41 6.23 -9.90
CA TRP A 56 7.42 6.04 -8.82
C TRP A 56 6.00 6.33 -9.30
N LEU A 57 5.03 5.55 -8.81
CA LEU A 57 3.59 5.76 -9.04
C LEU A 57 2.92 6.44 -7.84
N PRO A 58 1.71 7.00 -7.98
CA PRO A 58 1.01 7.63 -6.88
C PRO A 58 0.80 6.65 -5.72
N GLY A 59 0.90 7.15 -4.48
CA GLY A 59 0.78 6.32 -3.27
C GLY A 59 2.02 5.50 -2.93
N GLN A 60 3.06 5.51 -3.77
CA GLN A 60 4.38 4.96 -3.47
C GLN A 60 5.43 6.05 -3.63
N GLU A 61 5.76 6.73 -2.53
CA GLU A 61 6.69 7.86 -2.53
C GLU A 61 8.09 7.42 -2.11
N PRO A 62 9.16 8.02 -2.67
CA PRO A 62 10.51 7.81 -2.17
C PRO A 62 10.63 8.33 -0.75
N TRP A 63 11.25 7.54 0.13
CA TRP A 63 11.47 7.96 1.51
C TRP A 63 12.45 9.14 1.56
N GLU A 64 12.01 10.26 2.14
CA GLU A 64 12.74 11.55 2.11
C GLU A 64 14.11 11.51 2.79
N HIS A 65 14.30 10.59 3.75
CA HIS A 65 15.50 10.54 4.57
C HIS A 65 16.59 9.60 4.04
N ASP A 66 16.21 8.59 3.25
CA ASP A 66 17.17 7.67 2.62
C ASP A 66 16.57 7.03 1.38
N ARG A 67 16.86 7.64 0.24
CA ARG A 67 16.33 7.24 -1.06
C ARG A 67 16.93 5.91 -1.52
N GLU A 68 18.22 5.68 -1.30
CA GLU A 68 18.92 4.49 -1.77
C GLU A 68 18.44 3.23 -1.03
N ILE A 69 18.29 3.31 0.30
CA ILE A 69 17.72 2.21 1.10
C ILE A 69 16.29 1.92 0.65
N TRP A 70 15.50 2.96 0.38
CA TRP A 70 14.11 2.77 -0.06
C TRP A 70 14.01 2.16 -1.45
N GLU A 71 14.85 2.59 -2.39
CA GLU A 71 14.95 1.99 -3.72
C GLU A 71 15.32 0.51 -3.63
N ASN A 72 16.28 0.15 -2.78
CA ASN A 72 16.67 -1.25 -2.54
C ASN A 72 15.54 -2.09 -1.93
N LEU A 73 14.79 -1.53 -0.98
CA LEU A 73 13.64 -2.23 -0.37
C LEU A 73 12.53 -2.47 -1.38
N VAL A 74 12.23 -1.47 -2.21
CA VAL A 74 11.21 -1.57 -3.25
C VAL A 74 11.65 -2.55 -4.34
N ALA A 75 12.91 -2.54 -4.74
CA ALA A 75 13.46 -3.54 -5.67
C ALA A 75 13.28 -4.97 -5.12
N ALA A 76 13.60 -5.20 -3.84
CA ALA A 76 13.39 -6.49 -3.19
C ALA A 76 11.90 -6.88 -3.11
N GLU A 77 10.99 -5.91 -2.90
CA GLU A 77 9.55 -6.15 -2.90
C GLU A 77 9.05 -6.52 -4.30
N VAL A 78 9.55 -5.86 -5.34
CA VAL A 78 9.29 -6.22 -6.75
C VAL A 78 9.77 -7.65 -7.02
N ASP A 79 11.01 -8.01 -6.64
CA ASP A 79 11.54 -9.37 -6.84
C ASP A 79 10.71 -10.44 -6.11
N GLN A 80 10.21 -10.12 -4.91
CA GLN A 80 9.35 -11.03 -4.16
C GLN A 80 7.99 -11.19 -4.83
N MET A 81 7.39 -10.09 -5.29
CA MET A 81 6.10 -10.09 -5.98
C MET A 81 6.20 -10.83 -7.31
N GLU A 82 7.25 -10.57 -8.10
CA GLU A 82 7.52 -11.25 -9.35
C GLU A 82 7.59 -12.77 -9.15
N ARG A 83 8.34 -13.24 -8.16
CA ARG A 83 8.42 -14.68 -7.84
C ARG A 83 7.06 -15.29 -7.51
N LYS A 84 6.22 -14.57 -6.76
CA LYS A 84 4.85 -15.03 -6.46
C LYS A 84 3.99 -15.07 -7.73
N LEU A 85 4.07 -14.02 -8.54
CA LEU A 85 3.32 -13.87 -9.78
C LEU A 85 3.72 -14.91 -10.83
N ALA A 86 5.00 -15.26 -10.92
CA ALA A 86 5.51 -16.29 -11.82
C ALA A 86 4.92 -17.69 -11.55
N THR A 87 4.39 -17.93 -10.34
CA THR A 87 3.69 -19.20 -10.02
C THR A 87 2.23 -19.22 -10.48
N ILE A 88 1.70 -18.10 -10.97
CA ILE A 88 0.33 -18.02 -11.45
C ILE A 88 0.27 -18.62 -12.86
N PRO A 89 -0.55 -19.66 -13.08
CA PRO A 89 -0.73 -20.22 -14.41
C PRO A 89 -1.19 -19.14 -15.39
N ASN A 90 -0.60 -19.12 -16.59
CA ASN A 90 -1.01 -18.25 -17.69
C ASN A 90 -0.85 -16.74 -17.45
N ILE A 91 -0.03 -16.32 -16.47
CA ILE A 91 0.13 -14.88 -16.17
C ILE A 91 0.56 -14.04 -17.38
N GLY A 92 1.44 -14.57 -18.24
CA GLY A 92 1.95 -13.86 -19.42
C GLY A 92 0.96 -13.75 -20.58
N ILE A 93 -0.24 -14.33 -20.47
CA ILE A 93 -1.31 -14.21 -21.47
C ILE A 93 -2.58 -13.58 -20.89
N MET A 94 -2.58 -13.23 -19.60
CA MET A 94 -3.69 -12.50 -18.99
C MET A 94 -3.55 -11.01 -19.32
N SER A 95 -4.68 -10.40 -19.66
CA SER A 95 -4.76 -8.95 -19.68
C SER A 95 -4.54 -8.38 -18.28
N PRO A 96 -4.08 -7.12 -18.15
CA PRO A 96 -3.97 -6.43 -16.88
C PRO A 96 -5.23 -6.51 -16.02
N ALA A 97 -6.39 -6.36 -16.67
CA ALA A 97 -7.68 -6.42 -16.00
C ALA A 97 -8.00 -7.82 -15.46
N GLU A 98 -7.73 -8.87 -16.23
CA GLU A 98 -7.91 -10.26 -15.81
C GLU A 98 -6.96 -10.64 -14.68
N LEU A 99 -5.71 -10.20 -14.73
CA LEU A 99 -4.74 -10.43 -13.68
C LEU A 99 -5.17 -9.75 -12.37
N LEU A 100 -5.60 -8.48 -12.43
CA LEU A 100 -6.13 -7.78 -11.27
C LEU A 100 -7.38 -8.49 -10.71
N ALA A 101 -8.27 -8.98 -11.56
CA ALA A 101 -9.42 -9.76 -11.14
C ALA A 101 -9.01 -11.07 -10.44
N TYR A 102 -8.06 -11.79 -11.01
CA TYR A 102 -7.52 -13.03 -10.48
C TYR A 102 -6.92 -12.83 -9.09
N LEU A 103 -6.06 -11.82 -8.95
CA LEU A 103 -5.39 -11.48 -7.70
C LEU A 103 -6.38 -11.00 -6.64
N SER A 104 -7.40 -10.23 -7.03
CA SER A 104 -8.46 -9.78 -6.13
C SER A 104 -9.26 -10.94 -5.54
N ARG A 105 -9.54 -11.99 -6.33
CA ARG A 105 -10.23 -13.20 -5.87
C ARG A 105 -9.36 -14.07 -4.97
N ARG A 106 -8.09 -14.27 -5.33
CA ARG A 106 -7.19 -15.21 -4.64
C ARG A 106 -6.62 -14.65 -3.34
N ASN A 107 -6.26 -13.37 -3.34
CA ASN A 107 -5.58 -12.73 -2.20
C ASN A 107 -6.50 -11.80 -1.41
N GLY A 108 -7.75 -11.61 -1.88
CA GLY A 108 -8.82 -10.87 -1.20
C GLY A 108 -8.58 -9.37 -0.98
N LYS A 109 -7.36 -8.86 -1.16
CA LYS A 109 -6.92 -7.52 -0.73
C LYS A 109 -5.74 -6.95 -1.50
N LEU A 110 -5.55 -7.32 -2.78
CA LEU A 110 -4.52 -6.64 -3.55
C LEU A 110 -5.06 -5.30 -4.02
N LEU A 111 -4.75 -4.26 -3.26
CA LEU A 111 -5.03 -2.88 -3.62
C LEU A 111 -3.69 -2.23 -4.01
N PRO A 112 -3.46 -1.96 -5.31
CA PRO A 112 -2.26 -1.24 -5.73
C PRO A 112 -2.19 0.15 -5.08
N PRO A 113 -1.00 0.65 -4.73
CA PRO A 113 -0.84 1.95 -4.06
C PRO A 113 -1.48 3.12 -4.82
N TRP A 114 -1.50 3.05 -6.15
CA TRP A 114 -2.04 4.07 -7.05
C TRP A 114 -3.56 4.03 -7.26
N ALA A 115 -4.25 3.01 -6.72
CA ALA A 115 -5.67 2.80 -6.97
C ALA A 115 -6.56 3.97 -6.52
N ALA A 116 -6.23 4.58 -5.38
CA ALA A 116 -6.97 5.72 -4.85
C ALA A 116 -6.82 6.95 -5.76
N ALA A 117 -5.59 7.26 -6.18
CA ALA A 117 -5.30 8.40 -7.03
C ALA A 117 -6.01 8.33 -8.39
N LEU A 118 -6.04 7.15 -9.02
CA LEU A 118 -6.76 6.98 -10.30
C LEU A 118 -8.28 7.12 -10.16
N LEU A 119 -8.85 6.80 -9.01
CA LEU A 119 -10.29 6.87 -8.79
C LEU A 119 -10.77 8.23 -8.28
N ASP A 120 -9.90 9.02 -7.65
CA ASP A 120 -10.20 10.38 -7.18
C ASP A 120 -10.38 11.36 -8.36
N SER A 121 -9.59 11.18 -9.42
CA SER A 121 -9.72 11.95 -10.66
C SER A 121 -10.84 11.42 -11.55
N LYS A 122 -11.86 12.25 -11.82
CA LYS A 122 -12.98 11.87 -12.71
C LYS A 122 -12.51 11.43 -14.09
N SER A 123 -11.59 12.16 -14.71
CA SER A 123 -11.10 11.85 -16.06
C SER A 123 -10.33 10.53 -16.10
N HIS A 124 -9.48 10.27 -15.10
CA HIS A 124 -8.74 9.01 -15.01
C HIS A 124 -9.67 7.83 -14.71
N ALA A 125 -10.63 8.02 -13.80
CA ALA A 125 -11.63 7.02 -13.48
C ALA A 125 -12.54 6.68 -14.69
N GLU A 126 -12.82 7.63 -15.57
CA GLU A 126 -13.58 7.38 -16.80
C GLU A 126 -12.75 6.68 -17.89
N ALA A 127 -11.45 6.93 -17.93
CA ALA A 127 -10.51 6.29 -18.87
C ALA A 127 -10.15 4.84 -18.51
N LEU A 128 -10.38 4.41 -17.25
CA LEU A 128 -10.15 3.04 -16.83
C LEU A 128 -11.07 2.04 -17.53
N PRO A 129 -10.57 0.85 -17.92
CA PRO A 129 -11.44 -0.25 -18.34
C PRO A 129 -12.51 -0.53 -17.27
N ALA A 130 -13.77 -0.70 -17.67
CA ALA A 130 -14.90 -0.80 -16.73
C ALA A 130 -14.70 -1.89 -15.66
N MET A 131 -14.13 -3.03 -16.04
CA MET A 131 -13.78 -4.11 -15.11
C MET A 131 -12.72 -3.68 -14.09
N VAL A 132 -11.64 -3.02 -14.53
CA VAL A 132 -10.59 -2.51 -13.63
C VAL A 132 -11.18 -1.49 -12.67
N ARG A 133 -11.96 -0.54 -13.17
CA ARG A 133 -12.64 0.46 -12.34
C ARG A 133 -13.52 -0.17 -11.27
N SER A 134 -14.32 -1.19 -11.63
CA SER A 134 -15.15 -1.92 -10.67
C SER A 134 -14.30 -2.62 -9.62
N LEU A 135 -13.24 -3.32 -10.04
CA LEU A 135 -12.34 -4.04 -9.12
C LEU A 135 -11.66 -3.11 -8.13
N LEU A 136 -11.15 -1.97 -8.60
CA LEU A 136 -10.50 -0.98 -7.75
C LEU A 136 -11.51 -0.32 -6.79
N ARG A 137 -12.72 0.01 -7.27
CA ARG A 137 -13.81 0.51 -6.41
C ARG A 137 -14.25 -0.52 -5.38
N ASP A 138 -14.34 -1.78 -5.75
CA ASP A 138 -14.68 -2.86 -4.82
C ASP A 138 -13.56 -3.09 -3.81
N ALA A 139 -12.30 -2.99 -4.24
CA ALA A 139 -11.14 -3.13 -3.35
C ALA A 139 -11.02 -1.96 -2.36
N LEU A 140 -11.34 -0.73 -2.80
CA LEU A 140 -11.39 0.47 -1.92
C LEU A 140 -12.67 0.52 -1.07
N GLY A 141 -13.80 0.13 -1.64
CA GLY A 141 -15.14 0.14 -1.03
C GLY A 141 -15.37 -1.01 -0.06
N LYS A 142 -14.62 -2.12 -0.21
CA LYS A 142 -14.32 -3.05 0.89
C LYS A 142 -13.37 -2.35 1.85
N SER A 143 -13.94 -1.39 2.56
CA SER A 143 -13.34 -0.67 3.68
C SER A 143 -12.53 -1.64 4.55
N ARG A 144 -11.43 -1.15 5.12
CA ARG A 144 -10.60 -1.88 6.10
C ARG A 144 -11.44 -2.57 7.19
N GLU A 145 -12.66 -2.10 7.43
CA GLU A 145 -13.74 -2.64 8.29
C GLU A 145 -14.14 -4.09 7.98
N ALA A 146 -14.00 -4.53 6.73
CA ALA A 146 -14.34 -5.88 6.28
C ALA A 146 -13.12 -6.81 6.18
N ASN A 147 -11.97 -6.49 6.81
CA ASN A 147 -10.79 -7.36 6.83
C ASN A 147 -10.88 -8.40 7.96
N PRO A 148 -11.39 -9.62 7.74
CA PRO A 148 -11.70 -10.55 8.83
C PRO A 148 -10.43 -11.08 9.50
N SER A 149 -9.33 -11.17 8.72
CA SER A 149 -8.02 -11.61 9.20
C SER A 149 -7.35 -10.57 10.10
N ALA A 150 -7.41 -9.29 9.74
CA ALA A 150 -6.91 -8.21 10.60
C ALA A 150 -7.77 -8.08 11.87
N ASN A 151 -9.10 -8.16 11.73
CA ASN A 151 -10.03 -8.09 12.86
C ASN A 151 -9.86 -9.26 13.83
N ALA A 152 -9.69 -10.50 13.34
CA ALA A 152 -9.44 -11.66 14.18
C ALA A 152 -8.06 -11.61 14.88
N SER A 153 -7.01 -11.18 14.18
CA SER A 153 -5.68 -10.98 14.77
C SER A 153 -5.71 -9.92 15.87
N TYR A 154 -6.51 -8.87 15.69
CA TYR A 154 -6.68 -7.80 16.67
C TYR A 154 -7.54 -8.24 17.86
N ALA A 155 -8.68 -8.93 17.66
CA ALA A 155 -9.48 -9.47 18.76
C ALA A 155 -8.66 -10.45 19.64
N ALA A 156 -7.79 -11.25 19.02
CA ALA A 156 -6.85 -12.08 19.73
C ALA A 156 -5.78 -11.28 20.50
N LYS A 157 -5.37 -10.11 20.00
CA LYS A 157 -4.47 -9.19 20.70
C LYS A 157 -5.15 -8.47 21.86
N LEU A 158 -6.36 -7.95 21.69
CA LEU A 158 -7.11 -7.24 22.74
C LEU A 158 -7.47 -8.17 23.91
N LYS A 159 -7.74 -9.45 23.63
CA LYS A 159 -7.89 -10.49 24.66
C LYS A 159 -6.60 -10.74 25.45
N LYS A 160 -5.43 -10.52 24.84
CA LYS A 160 -4.11 -10.70 25.46
C LYS A 160 -3.54 -9.42 26.06
N ASP A 161 -4.03 -8.27 25.63
CA ASP A 161 -3.52 -6.94 25.97
C ASP A 161 -4.69 -5.94 26.00
N PRO A 162 -5.29 -5.73 27.18
CA PRO A 162 -6.42 -4.82 27.35
C PRO A 162 -6.08 -3.36 27.02
N ASP A 163 -4.81 -2.97 27.12
CA ASP A 163 -4.34 -1.59 26.90
C ASP A 163 -3.98 -1.31 25.45
N TRP A 164 -4.15 -2.29 24.56
CA TRP A 164 -3.79 -2.18 23.15
C TRP A 164 -4.47 -1.01 22.42
N ASP A 165 -5.71 -0.67 22.78
CA ASP A 165 -6.41 0.49 22.22
C ASP A 165 -5.78 1.83 22.66
N LEU A 166 -5.29 1.91 23.90
CA LEU A 166 -4.60 3.09 24.42
C LEU A 166 -3.22 3.25 23.75
N GLN A 167 -2.54 2.13 23.49
CA GLN A 167 -1.28 2.10 22.73
C GLN A 167 -1.47 2.62 21.30
N VAL A 168 -2.53 2.19 20.60
CA VAL A 168 -2.89 2.69 19.26
C VAL A 168 -3.17 4.19 19.26
N ALA A 169 -3.94 4.67 20.22
CA ALA A 169 -4.28 6.09 20.32
C ALA A 169 -3.03 6.96 20.57
N GLU A 170 -2.13 6.51 21.45
CA GLU A 170 -0.90 7.23 21.75
C GLU A 170 0.08 7.23 20.58
N ALA A 171 0.20 6.10 19.86
CA ALA A 171 1.02 5.99 18.66
C ALA A 171 0.54 6.96 17.57
N GLU A 172 -0.78 7.02 17.34
CA GLU A 172 -1.39 7.93 16.37
C GLU A 172 -1.14 9.39 16.72
N ARG A 173 -1.33 9.76 17.99
CA ARG A 173 -1.11 11.12 18.47
C ARG A 173 0.34 11.56 18.22
N ARG A 174 1.31 10.72 18.59
CA ARG A 174 2.74 11.02 18.42
C ARG A 174 3.18 11.05 16.97
N TRP A 175 2.61 10.20 16.14
CA TRP A 175 2.84 10.24 14.70
C TRP A 175 2.34 11.55 14.07
N ARG A 176 1.15 12.03 14.47
CA ARG A 176 0.62 13.35 14.05
C ARG A 176 1.48 14.51 14.55
N ASP A 177 2.09 14.36 15.72
CA ASP A 177 3.07 15.31 16.26
C ASP A 177 4.42 15.27 15.52
N GLY A 178 4.57 14.45 14.48
CA GLY A 178 5.79 14.34 13.67
C GLY A 178 6.90 13.51 14.31
N GLN A 179 6.60 12.70 15.34
CA GLN A 179 7.61 11.86 15.98
C GLN A 179 8.03 10.69 15.07
N THR A 180 9.32 10.36 15.12
CA THR A 180 9.89 9.22 14.41
C THR A 180 9.41 7.88 15.00
N ASN A 181 9.44 6.81 14.20
CA ASN A 181 9.05 5.48 14.66
C ASN A 181 9.81 4.99 15.90
N LYS A 182 11.08 5.41 16.04
CA LYS A 182 11.89 5.12 17.22
C LYS A 182 11.34 5.87 18.44
N GLN A 183 11.12 7.17 18.34
CA GLN A 183 10.53 7.97 19.43
C GLN A 183 9.14 7.47 19.83
N ILE A 184 8.33 7.03 18.87
CA ILE A 184 7.02 6.42 19.14
C ILE A 184 7.20 5.08 19.86
N ALA A 185 8.14 4.24 19.41
CA ALA A 185 8.40 2.93 20.03
C ALA A 185 8.91 3.06 21.47
N ASP A 186 9.89 3.94 21.68
CA ASP A 186 10.48 4.22 22.99
C ASP A 186 9.40 4.73 23.95
N ALA A 187 8.57 5.68 23.51
CA ALA A 187 7.50 6.22 24.33
C ALA A 187 6.39 5.20 24.67
N LEU A 188 6.11 4.27 23.77
CA LEU A 188 5.17 3.18 24.04
C LEU A 188 5.77 2.15 24.99
N ALA A 189 7.07 1.85 24.88
CA ALA A 189 7.77 0.96 25.80
C ALA A 189 7.80 1.53 27.22
N ASP A 190 8.05 2.84 27.36
CA ASP A 190 8.05 3.54 28.65
C ASP A 190 6.66 3.55 29.31
N ARG A 191 5.61 3.80 28.52
CA ARG A 191 4.24 3.93 29.02
C ARG A 191 3.54 2.58 29.21
N PHE A 192 3.93 1.56 28.44
CA PHE A 192 3.33 0.23 28.43
C PHE A 192 4.43 -0.86 28.56
N PRO A 193 5.10 -0.97 29.72
CA PRO A 193 6.31 -1.77 29.91
C PRO A 193 6.09 -3.29 29.85
N ALA A 194 4.85 -3.76 29.68
CA ALA A 194 4.51 -5.18 29.62
C ALA A 194 4.97 -5.89 28.33
N LYS A 195 5.67 -5.21 27.41
CA LYS A 195 6.17 -5.81 26.17
C LYS A 195 7.66 -5.63 25.95
N THR A 196 8.23 -6.61 25.26
CA THR A 196 9.56 -6.51 24.68
C THR A 196 9.56 -5.42 23.61
N GLU A 197 10.50 -4.49 23.74
CA GLU A 197 10.81 -3.38 22.84
C GLU A 197 10.76 -3.80 21.35
N GLY A 198 11.17 -5.03 21.03
CA GLY A 198 11.11 -5.61 19.70
C GLY A 198 9.70 -5.76 19.10
N GLY A 199 8.67 -6.05 19.90
CA GLY A 199 7.29 -6.19 19.42
C GLY A 199 6.65 -4.87 19.04
N ILE A 200 6.99 -3.81 19.80
CA ILE A 200 6.55 -2.43 19.54
C ILE A 200 7.29 -1.88 18.33
N ALA A 201 8.61 -2.06 18.26
CA ALA A 201 9.43 -1.61 17.13
C ALA A 201 9.01 -2.24 15.78
N VAL A 202 8.64 -3.53 15.76
CA VAL A 202 8.13 -4.20 14.55
C VAL A 202 6.77 -3.63 14.13
N TRP A 203 5.93 -3.25 15.08
CA TRP A 203 4.63 -2.66 14.80
C TRP A 203 4.75 -1.20 14.34
N THR A 204 5.57 -0.38 14.99
CA THR A 204 5.78 1.02 14.62
C THR A 204 6.52 1.17 13.29
N ARG A 205 7.39 0.21 12.93
CA ARG A 205 8.01 0.14 11.60
C ARG A 205 6.98 0.05 10.47
N LYS A 206 5.74 -0.39 10.73
CA LYS A 206 4.67 -0.39 9.73
C LYS A 206 4.04 0.99 9.53
N PHE A 207 4.31 1.99 10.38
CA PHE A 207 3.84 3.37 10.22
C PHE A 207 4.60 4.14 9.14
N SER A 208 5.78 3.68 8.71
CA SER A 208 6.59 4.33 7.66
C SER A 208 6.01 4.23 6.24
N LYS A 209 4.83 3.61 6.06
CA LYS A 209 4.15 3.51 4.75
C LYS A 209 3.13 4.63 4.50
N ASN A 210 3.21 5.78 5.17
CA ASN A 210 2.19 6.87 5.15
C ASN A 210 0.76 6.41 5.49
N ILE A 211 0.62 5.26 6.16
CA ILE A 211 -0.65 4.78 6.68
C ILE A 211 -0.61 5.03 8.18
N SER A 212 -1.36 6.04 8.64
CA SER A 212 -1.49 6.37 10.06
C SER A 212 -1.93 5.17 10.89
N ALA A 213 -1.62 5.13 12.18
CA ALA A 213 -2.08 4.06 13.06
C ALA A 213 -3.63 3.98 13.07
N GLU A 214 -4.31 5.12 12.96
CA GLU A 214 -5.75 5.22 12.74
C GLU A 214 -6.16 4.58 11.43
N ALA A 215 -5.44 4.82 10.33
CA ALA A 215 -5.74 4.21 9.05
C ALA A 215 -5.48 2.68 9.11
N GLN A 216 -4.44 2.21 9.79
CA GLN A 216 -4.16 0.78 10.01
C GLN A 216 -5.21 0.09 10.91
N THR A 217 -5.85 0.86 11.80
CA THR A 217 -6.84 0.37 12.78
C THR A 217 -8.28 0.82 12.48
N ALA A 218 -8.52 1.51 11.36
CA ALA A 218 -9.83 2.02 10.98
C ALA A 218 -10.87 0.90 10.86
N GLY A 219 -10.43 -0.25 10.31
CA GLY A 219 -11.28 -1.42 10.22
C GLY A 219 -11.67 -2.05 11.56
N PHE A 220 -10.82 -1.85 12.56
CA PHE A 220 -11.04 -2.33 13.91
C PHE A 220 -12.01 -1.43 14.70
N ARG A 221 -11.94 -0.10 14.55
CA ARG A 221 -12.87 0.82 15.24
C ARG A 221 -14.32 0.56 14.86
N ALA A 222 -14.59 0.37 13.57
CA ALA A 222 -15.94 0.01 13.11
C ALA A 222 -16.41 -1.37 13.60
N TYR A 223 -15.49 -2.32 13.82
CA TYR A 223 -15.81 -3.61 14.43
C TYR A 223 -16.15 -3.47 15.92
N LYS A 224 -15.35 -2.72 16.68
CA LYS A 224 -15.61 -2.42 18.11
C LYS A 224 -16.94 -1.69 18.30
N ASP A 225 -17.22 -0.69 17.46
CA ASP A 225 -18.48 0.07 17.48
C ASP A 225 -19.70 -0.80 17.13
N ARG A 226 -19.52 -1.88 16.35
CA ARG A 226 -20.56 -2.89 16.10
C ARG A 226 -20.76 -3.87 17.25
N MET A 227 -19.70 -4.23 17.97
CA MET A 227 -19.77 -5.18 19.09
C MET A 227 -20.31 -4.54 20.38
N ASN A 228 -20.28 -3.21 20.48
CA ASN A 228 -20.78 -2.44 21.62
C ASN A 228 -22.21 -1.86 21.40
N ARG A 229 -22.88 -2.23 20.29
CA ARG A 229 -24.29 -1.95 20.02
C ARG A 229 -25.11 -3.21 20.23
#